data_AF-A0A3C0BF16-F1
#
_entry.id   AF-A0A3C0BF16-F1
#
_cell.length_a   1.000
_cell.length_b   1.000
_cell.length_c   1.000
_cell.angle_alpha   90.00
_cell.angle_beta   90.00
_cell.angle_gamma   90.00
#
_symmetry.space_group_name_H-M   'P 1'
#
loop_
_entity.id
_entity.type
_entity.pdbx_description
1 polymer ?
#
loop_
_entity_poly.entity_id
_entity_poly.type
_entity_poly.pdbx_seq_one_letter_code
_entity_poly.pdbx_strand_id
1 'polypeptide(L)'
;MAPGDIRYGLSPFGTFSIENSRKIPDMNFWNHNDASGSSVNHPRILIRIPEQTKIDLLRLHIGAGSFTAKDVDIRSTRSYIDVDAGNIVLSKIRGGAAEFRCGMGNISFTGELHGLIKADCGMGNISLMLDGNQEEYSLAAKVGLGSVRFNDLHKDGFGSILSSGQKQNHFSINCGMGSVKIKMR
;
A
#
# COMPACT_ATOMS: atom_id res chain seq x y z
N MET A 1 -27.15 -16.43 -5.09
CA MET A 1 -26.23 -15.90 -4.06
C MET A 1 -26.23 -14.38 -4.15
N ALA A 2 -26.30 -13.68 -3.02
CA ALA A 2 -26.58 -12.24 -3.01
C ALA A 2 -25.29 -11.40 -3.14
N PRO A 3 -25.36 -10.19 -3.72
CA PRO A 3 -24.23 -9.25 -3.74
C PRO A 3 -23.89 -8.77 -2.32
N GLY A 4 -22.66 -8.99 -1.86
CA GLY A 4 -22.18 -8.49 -0.56
C GLY A 4 -21.59 -9.51 0.40
N ASP A 5 -21.47 -10.77 0.01
CA ASP A 5 -20.91 -11.81 0.89
C ASP A 5 -19.39 -11.64 1.09
N ILE A 6 -19.01 -11.42 2.35
CA ILE A 6 -17.61 -11.50 2.78
C ILE A 6 -17.24 -12.98 2.87
N ARG A 7 -16.26 -13.41 2.07
CA ARG A 7 -15.69 -14.75 2.11
C ARG A 7 -14.43 -14.72 2.95
N TYR A 8 -14.29 -15.65 3.90
CA TYR A 8 -13.06 -15.79 4.66
C TYR A 8 -12.77 -17.26 4.97
N GLY A 9 -11.49 -17.59 5.14
CA GLY A 9 -11.09 -18.96 5.47
C GLY A 9 -9.60 -19.10 5.69
N LEU A 10 -9.21 -20.23 6.30
CA LEU A 10 -7.83 -20.66 6.44
C LEU A 10 -7.62 -21.91 5.60
N SER A 11 -6.68 -21.87 4.66
CA SER A 11 -6.35 -23.04 3.84
C SER A 11 -5.59 -24.08 4.66
N PRO A 12 -5.59 -25.37 4.26
CA PRO A 12 -4.75 -26.40 4.87
C PRO A 12 -3.25 -26.08 4.87
N PHE A 13 -2.83 -25.15 4.01
CA PHE A 13 -1.44 -24.70 3.84
C PHE A 13 -1.15 -23.40 4.61
N GLY A 14 -2.05 -22.98 5.52
CA GLY A 14 -1.82 -21.80 6.39
C GLY A 14 -2.10 -20.46 5.74
N THR A 15 -2.80 -20.41 4.61
CA THR A 15 -3.20 -19.14 3.97
C THR A 15 -4.53 -18.66 4.55
N PHE A 16 -4.50 -17.56 5.29
CA PHE A 16 -5.71 -16.87 5.71
C PHE A 16 -6.15 -15.88 4.63
N SER A 17 -7.36 -16.05 4.10
CA SER A 17 -7.94 -15.16 3.09
C SER A 17 -9.21 -14.51 3.60
N ILE A 18 -9.39 -13.23 3.26
CA ILE A 18 -10.63 -12.49 3.40
C ILE A 18 -10.87 -11.74 2.09
N GLU A 19 -12.05 -11.88 1.53
CA GLU A 19 -12.44 -11.24 0.27
C GLU A 19 -13.85 -10.67 0.42
N ASN A 20 -14.02 -9.43 -0.03
CA ASN A 20 -15.33 -8.81 -0.19
C ASN A 20 -15.50 -8.41 -1.65
N SER A 21 -16.37 -9.12 -2.37
CA SER A 21 -16.60 -8.93 -3.79
C SER A 21 -17.93 -8.24 -4.07
N ARG A 22 -18.38 -7.33 -3.20
CA ARG A 22 -19.62 -6.56 -3.43
C ARG A 22 -19.50 -5.82 -4.76
N LYS A 23 -20.24 -6.30 -5.76
CA LYS A 23 -20.49 -5.55 -6.99
C LYS A 23 -21.52 -4.49 -6.66
N ILE A 24 -21.20 -3.23 -6.87
CA ILE A 24 -22.21 -2.15 -6.88
C ILE A 24 -22.99 -2.35 -8.19
N PRO A 25 -24.26 -2.77 -8.14
CA PRO A 25 -25.08 -2.80 -9.34
C PRO A 25 -25.32 -1.35 -9.75
N ASP A 26 -25.11 -1.04 -11.02
CA ASP A 26 -25.47 0.25 -11.65
C ASP A 26 -24.70 1.49 -11.17
N MET A 27 -23.37 1.51 -11.35
CA MET A 27 -22.58 2.75 -11.32
C MET A 27 -22.85 3.56 -12.61
N ASN A 28 -23.89 4.39 -12.61
CA ASN A 28 -24.06 5.44 -13.62
C ASN A 28 -23.09 6.59 -13.32
N PHE A 29 -21.84 6.50 -13.81
CA PHE A 29 -20.75 7.49 -13.61
C PHE A 29 -21.08 8.92 -14.09
N TRP A 30 -22.16 9.11 -14.84
CA TRP A 30 -22.59 10.39 -15.41
C TRP A 30 -23.80 11.01 -14.71
N ASN A 31 -24.34 10.35 -13.68
CA ASN A 31 -25.52 10.82 -12.99
C ASN A 31 -25.11 11.44 -11.65
N HIS A 32 -25.12 12.77 -11.55
CA HIS A 32 -24.83 13.53 -10.31
C HIS A 32 -25.94 13.44 -9.25
N ASN A 33 -26.75 12.38 -9.26
CA ASN A 33 -27.82 12.15 -8.28
C ASN A 33 -27.39 11.11 -7.24
N ASP A 34 -26.23 11.31 -6.62
CA ASP A 34 -25.96 10.67 -5.33
C ASP A 34 -26.66 11.48 -4.24
N ALA A 35 -27.99 11.31 -4.19
CA ALA A 35 -28.77 11.67 -3.03
C ALA A 35 -28.18 10.90 -1.83
N SER A 36 -27.63 11.67 -0.90
CA SER A 36 -27.21 11.32 0.46
C SER A 36 -28.39 10.79 1.31
N GLY A 37 -29.03 9.71 0.87
CA GLY A 37 -30.30 9.25 1.44
C GLY A 37 -30.46 7.74 1.62
N SER A 38 -29.60 6.90 1.06
CA SER A 38 -29.65 5.45 1.30
C SER A 38 -28.55 5.06 2.29
N SER A 39 -28.94 4.45 3.40
CA SER A 39 -28.05 3.79 4.37
C SER A 39 -27.28 2.65 3.69
N VAL A 40 -26.30 3.00 2.84
CA VAL A 40 -25.38 2.03 2.25
C VAL A 40 -24.55 1.50 3.39
N ASN A 41 -24.89 0.29 3.83
CA ASN A 41 -24.12 -0.41 4.85
C ASN A 41 -22.70 -0.59 4.31
N HIS A 42 -21.75 0.15 4.88
CA HIS A 42 -20.34 0.00 4.58
C HIS A 42 -19.85 -1.23 5.34
N PRO A 43 -19.52 -2.34 4.68
CA PRO A 43 -19.07 -3.54 5.37
C PRO A 43 -17.81 -3.22 6.18
N ARG A 44 -17.86 -3.48 7.49
CA ARG A 44 -16.73 -3.31 8.40
C ARG A 44 -16.20 -4.67 8.77
N ILE A 45 -14.92 -4.90 8.49
CA ILE A 45 -14.23 -6.15 8.81
C ILE A 45 -13.18 -5.84 9.87
N LEU A 46 -13.29 -6.50 11.02
CA LEU A 46 -12.27 -6.46 12.07
C LEU A 46 -11.46 -7.75 12.01
N ILE A 47 -10.15 -7.63 11.84
CA ILE A 47 -9.21 -8.74 11.82
C ILE A 47 -8.33 -8.60 13.06
N ARG A 48 -8.25 -9.67 13.86
CA ARG A 48 -7.31 -9.75 14.99
C ARG A 48 -6.21 -10.72 14.62
N ILE A 49 -4.97 -10.27 14.77
CA ILE A 49 -3.78 -11.04 14.45
C ILE A 49 -3.00 -11.21 15.76
N PRO A 50 -2.52 -12.42 16.09
CA PRO A 50 -1.68 -12.63 17.26
C PRO A 50 -0.42 -11.76 17.25
N GLU A 51 0.10 -11.43 18.41
CA GLU A 51 1.38 -10.73 18.52
C GLU A 51 2.51 -11.56 17.89
N GLN A 52 3.52 -10.87 17.36
CA GLN A 52 4.72 -11.48 16.77
C GLN A 52 4.42 -12.48 15.63
N THR A 53 3.31 -12.26 14.92
CA THR A 53 2.90 -13.12 13.80
C THR A 53 3.96 -13.08 12.69
N LYS A 54 4.41 -14.26 12.28
CA LYS A 54 5.32 -14.44 11.14
C LYS A 54 4.54 -14.99 9.96
N ILE A 55 4.64 -14.34 8.81
CA ILE A 55 4.01 -14.77 7.56
C ILE A 55 5.02 -14.68 6.42
N ASP A 56 4.89 -15.58 5.45
CA ASP A 56 5.72 -15.52 4.25
C ASP A 56 5.24 -14.42 3.30
N LEU A 57 3.93 -14.20 3.25
CA LEU A 57 3.28 -13.32 2.30
C LEU A 57 2.17 -12.51 2.96
N LEU A 58 2.31 -11.19 2.95
CA LEU A 58 1.23 -10.25 3.21
C LEU A 58 0.68 -9.75 1.87
N ARG A 59 -0.61 -9.95 1.60
CA ARG A 59 -1.27 -9.38 0.42
C ARG A 59 -2.49 -8.58 0.84
N LEU A 60 -2.49 -7.30 0.50
CA LEU A 60 -3.60 -6.38 0.72
C LEU A 60 -3.97 -5.73 -0.61
N HIS A 61 -5.24 -5.82 -0.99
CA HIS A 61 -5.77 -5.14 -2.17
C HIS A 61 -7.08 -4.45 -1.77
N ILE A 62 -7.11 -3.12 -1.90
CA ILE A 62 -8.25 -2.28 -1.52
C ILE A 62 -8.65 -1.41 -2.71
N GLY A 63 -9.73 -1.77 -3.38
CA GLY A 63 -10.25 -0.97 -4.50
C GLY A 63 -10.77 0.39 -4.04
N ALA A 64 -11.85 0.40 -3.26
CA ALA A 64 -12.42 1.59 -2.63
C ALA A 64 -12.68 1.35 -1.14
N GLY A 65 -12.60 2.41 -0.33
CA GLY A 65 -12.78 2.33 1.13
C GLY A 65 -11.48 2.53 1.90
N SER A 66 -11.42 2.02 3.13
CA SER A 66 -10.26 2.19 4.01
C SER A 66 -9.85 0.89 4.70
N PHE A 67 -8.55 0.66 4.77
CA PHE A 67 -7.93 -0.38 5.58
C PHE A 67 -6.98 0.27 6.57
N THR A 68 -7.03 -0.16 7.83
CA THR A 68 -6.18 0.40 8.88
C THR A 68 -5.71 -0.72 9.81
N ALA A 69 -4.40 -0.91 9.88
CA ALA A 69 -3.75 -1.77 10.86
C ALA A 69 -2.98 -0.89 11.85
N LYS A 70 -3.51 -0.78 13.08
CA LYS A 70 -2.88 -0.10 14.20
C LYS A 70 -2.42 -1.14 15.21
N ASP A 71 -1.18 -1.00 15.68
CA ASP A 71 -0.60 -1.87 16.71
C ASP A 71 -0.53 -3.35 16.31
N VAL A 72 -0.22 -3.61 15.04
CA VAL A 72 -0.08 -4.97 14.50
C VAL A 72 1.40 -5.26 14.24
N ASP A 73 2.03 -6.09 15.08
CA ASP A 73 3.41 -6.56 14.87
C ASP A 73 3.42 -7.81 13.99
N ILE A 74 3.55 -7.58 12.68
CA ILE A 74 3.71 -8.63 11.67
C ILE A 74 5.13 -8.62 11.15
N ARG A 75 5.73 -9.81 11.06
CA ARG A 75 6.97 -10.05 10.31
C ARG A 75 6.63 -10.76 9.01
N SER A 76 6.85 -10.09 7.89
CA SER A 76 6.54 -10.60 6.56
C SER A 76 7.78 -10.78 5.69
N THR A 77 7.95 -11.94 5.04
CA THR A 77 9.04 -12.12 4.08
C THR A 77 8.81 -11.29 2.81
N ARG A 78 7.56 -11.23 2.31
CA ARG A 78 7.17 -10.42 1.16
C ARG A 78 5.82 -9.74 1.36
N SER A 79 5.69 -8.51 0.89
CA SER A 79 4.43 -7.76 0.99
C SER A 79 4.00 -7.21 -0.36
N TYR A 80 2.72 -7.39 -0.70
CA TYR A 80 2.07 -6.77 -1.85
C TYR A 80 0.89 -5.94 -1.36
N ILE A 81 1.01 -4.63 -1.47
CA ILE A 81 0.03 -3.67 -0.96
C ILE A 81 -0.44 -2.82 -2.14
N ASP A 82 -1.72 -2.98 -2.47
CA ASP A 82 -2.32 -2.41 -3.66
C ASP A 82 -3.58 -1.64 -3.30
N VAL A 83 -3.68 -0.41 -3.80
CA VAL A 83 -4.84 0.46 -3.59
C VAL A 83 -5.21 1.17 -4.88
N ASP A 84 -6.49 1.09 -5.26
CA ASP A 84 -6.98 1.81 -6.43
C ASP A 84 -7.35 3.25 -6.03
N ALA A 85 -8.55 3.46 -5.49
CA ALA A 85 -9.05 4.75 -5.01
C ALA A 85 -9.24 4.81 -3.48
N GLY A 86 -8.92 3.71 -2.79
CA GLY A 86 -9.04 3.59 -1.34
C GLY A 86 -7.90 4.21 -0.54
N ASN A 87 -7.89 3.92 0.75
CA ASN A 87 -6.85 4.36 1.69
C ASN A 87 -6.34 3.18 2.52
N ILE A 88 -5.03 3.00 2.58
CA ILE A 88 -4.37 1.98 3.40
C ILE A 88 -3.45 2.67 4.40
N VAL A 89 -3.62 2.37 5.69
CA VAL A 89 -2.71 2.79 6.77
C VAL A 89 -2.20 1.56 7.50
N LEU A 90 -0.89 1.36 7.48
CA LEU A 90 -0.23 0.20 8.08
C LEU A 90 0.83 0.66 9.08
N SER A 91 0.80 0.09 10.28
CA SER A 91 1.75 0.42 11.33
C SER A 91 2.39 -0.81 11.98
N LYS A 92 3.69 -0.68 12.25
CA LYS A 92 4.54 -1.69 12.92
C LYS A 92 4.74 -2.99 12.13
N ILE A 93 4.70 -2.92 10.80
CA ILE A 93 5.01 -4.07 9.94
C ILE A 93 6.52 -4.10 9.66
N ARG A 94 7.15 -5.25 9.90
CA ARG A 94 8.56 -5.48 9.57
C ARG A 94 8.64 -6.51 8.47
N GLY A 95 9.48 -6.30 7.48
CA GLY A 95 9.59 -7.30 6.43
C GLY A 95 10.73 -7.16 5.45
N GLY A 96 10.81 -8.13 4.57
CA GLY A 96 11.71 -8.12 3.42
C GLY A 96 11.12 -7.33 2.27
N ALA A 97 11.21 -7.91 1.07
CA ALA A 97 10.83 -7.26 -0.17
C ALA A 97 9.36 -6.84 -0.16
N ALA A 98 9.07 -5.64 -0.67
CA ALA A 98 7.73 -5.10 -0.70
C ALA A 98 7.40 -4.45 -2.04
N GLU A 99 6.15 -4.55 -2.44
CA GLU A 99 5.61 -3.90 -3.62
C GLU A 99 4.37 -3.10 -3.24
N PHE A 100 4.43 -1.80 -3.50
CA PHE A 100 3.36 -0.84 -3.26
C PHE A 100 2.82 -0.36 -4.60
N ARG A 101 1.51 -0.49 -4.81
CA ARG A 101 0.81 0.04 -5.98
C ARG A 101 -0.30 0.97 -5.53
N CYS A 102 -0.31 2.17 -6.06
CA CYS A 102 -1.28 3.19 -5.71
C CYS A 102 -1.80 3.86 -6.98
N GLY A 103 -3.07 3.62 -7.31
CA GLY A 103 -3.75 4.26 -8.43
C GLY A 103 -4.01 5.74 -8.17
N MET A 104 -5.13 6.05 -7.54
CA MET A 104 -5.58 7.38 -7.13
C MET A 104 -5.70 7.54 -5.60
N GLY A 105 -5.57 6.44 -4.86
CA GLY A 105 -5.75 6.37 -3.41
C GLY A 105 -4.54 6.85 -2.61
N ASN A 106 -4.45 6.38 -1.36
CA ASN A 106 -3.34 6.68 -0.48
C ASN A 106 -2.82 5.44 0.25
N ILE A 107 -1.50 5.30 0.33
CA ILE A 107 -0.82 4.31 1.19
C ILE A 107 0.04 5.06 2.21
N SER A 108 -0.16 4.77 3.49
CA SER A 108 0.74 5.16 4.57
C SER A 108 1.27 3.91 5.26
N PHE A 109 2.58 3.75 5.28
CA PHE A 109 3.26 2.61 5.89
C PHE A 109 4.29 3.09 6.91
N THR A 110 4.30 2.45 8.08
CA THR A 110 5.30 2.69 9.13
C THR A 110 5.85 1.36 9.63
N GLY A 111 7.17 1.22 9.70
CA GLY A 111 7.82 -0.02 10.11
C GLY A 111 9.21 -0.20 9.48
N GLU A 112 9.58 -1.41 9.11
CA GLU A 112 10.92 -1.76 8.63
C GLU A 112 10.83 -2.58 7.35
N LEU A 113 11.62 -2.25 6.33
CA LEU A 113 11.63 -2.96 5.04
C LEU A 113 13.05 -3.19 4.56
N HIS A 114 13.32 -4.40 4.04
CA HIS A 114 14.63 -4.82 3.54
C HIS A 114 14.57 -5.40 2.13
N GLY A 115 15.71 -5.44 1.45
CA GLY A 115 15.83 -5.96 0.10
C GLY A 115 15.24 -5.01 -0.95
N LEU A 116 14.53 -5.57 -1.95
CA LEU A 116 13.96 -4.77 -3.03
C LEU A 116 12.57 -4.25 -2.64
N ILE A 117 12.43 -2.92 -2.63
CA ILE A 117 11.16 -2.23 -2.42
C ILE A 117 10.74 -1.55 -3.72
N LYS A 118 9.59 -1.94 -4.25
CA LYS A 118 8.99 -1.32 -5.44
C LYS A 118 7.82 -0.44 -5.06
N ALA A 119 7.74 0.75 -5.64
CA ALA A 119 6.62 1.66 -5.44
C ALA A 119 6.16 2.25 -6.78
N ASP A 120 4.96 1.87 -7.21
CA ASP A 120 4.32 2.39 -8.41
C ASP A 120 3.14 3.27 -7.99
N CYS A 121 3.23 4.56 -8.28
CA CYS A 121 2.25 5.56 -7.90
C CYS A 121 1.72 6.29 -9.13
N GLY A 122 0.43 6.13 -9.44
CA GLY A 122 -0.26 6.80 -10.54
C GLY A 122 -0.50 8.28 -10.23
N MET A 123 -1.67 8.59 -9.67
CA MET A 123 -2.09 9.93 -9.24
C MET A 123 -2.20 10.07 -7.71
N GLY A 124 -2.16 8.97 -6.97
CA GLY A 124 -2.32 8.96 -5.51
C GLY A 124 -1.07 9.37 -4.73
N ASN A 125 -1.01 8.93 -3.46
CA ASN A 125 0.14 9.18 -2.59
C ASN A 125 0.63 7.91 -1.90
N ILE A 126 1.95 7.71 -1.87
CA ILE A 126 2.61 6.68 -1.07
C ILE A 126 3.53 7.38 -0.06
N SER A 127 3.32 7.15 1.23
CA SER A 127 4.19 7.63 2.31
C SER A 127 4.74 6.46 3.11
N LEU A 128 6.07 6.28 3.07
CA LEU A 128 6.78 5.25 3.83
C LEU A 128 7.64 5.95 4.92
N MET A 129 7.39 5.64 6.19
CA MET A 129 8.25 6.02 7.30
C MET A 129 8.93 4.77 7.82
N LEU A 130 10.22 4.62 7.54
CA LEU A 130 10.94 3.38 7.72
C LEU A 130 12.01 3.51 8.79
N ASP A 131 12.10 2.49 9.63
CA ASP A 131 13.08 2.35 10.69
C ASP A 131 14.36 1.77 10.07
N GLY A 132 15.47 2.49 10.15
CA GLY A 132 16.74 2.01 9.61
C GLY A 132 17.70 3.13 9.19
N ASN A 133 18.96 2.76 8.99
CA ASN A 133 19.98 3.72 8.58
C ASN A 133 19.85 4.04 7.07
N GLN A 134 19.63 5.31 6.73
CA GLN A 134 19.56 5.79 5.34
C GLN A 134 20.75 5.34 4.47
N GLU A 135 21.94 5.21 5.05
CA GLU A 135 23.15 4.80 4.35
C GLU A 135 23.11 3.33 3.90
N GLU A 136 22.18 2.51 4.36
CA GLU A 136 22.02 1.12 3.90
C GLU A 136 21.12 1.02 2.66
N TYR A 137 20.43 2.11 2.32
CA TYR A 137 19.45 2.14 1.23
C TYR A 137 19.99 2.87 0.01
N SER A 138 19.52 2.46 -1.17
CA SER A 138 19.71 3.18 -2.42
C SER A 138 18.40 3.34 -3.18
N LEU A 139 18.34 4.31 -4.07
CA LEU A 139 17.14 4.72 -4.79
C LEU A 139 17.38 4.72 -6.30
N ALA A 140 16.39 4.25 -7.06
CA ALA A 140 16.21 4.51 -8.47
C ALA A 140 14.75 4.91 -8.69
N ALA A 141 14.49 6.17 -9.04
CA ALA A 141 13.15 6.68 -9.25
C ALA A 141 12.99 7.32 -10.62
N LYS A 142 11.85 7.07 -11.27
CA LYS A 142 11.37 7.75 -12.47
C LYS A 142 10.11 8.53 -12.11
N VAL A 143 10.06 9.79 -12.54
CA VAL A 143 8.99 10.72 -12.21
C VAL A 143 8.43 11.34 -13.49
N GLY A 144 7.11 11.33 -13.62
CA GLY A 144 6.37 11.96 -14.71
C GLY A 144 6.07 13.43 -14.41
N LEU A 145 4.88 13.74 -13.91
CA LEU A 145 4.48 15.09 -13.46
C LEU A 145 4.38 15.18 -11.93
N GLY A 146 4.59 14.06 -11.23
CA GLY A 146 4.50 13.96 -9.78
C GLY A 146 5.78 14.37 -9.06
N SER A 147 5.95 13.80 -7.86
CA SER A 147 7.13 14.03 -7.03
C SER A 147 7.59 12.76 -6.32
N VAL A 148 8.91 12.62 -6.19
CA VAL A 148 9.53 11.60 -5.34
C VAL A 148 10.47 12.28 -4.36
N ARG A 149 10.35 11.93 -3.08
CA ARG A 149 11.21 12.42 -2.00
C ARG A 149 11.71 11.23 -1.19
N PHE A 150 13.04 11.11 -1.08
CA PHE A 150 13.74 10.13 -0.27
C PHE A 150 14.68 10.87 0.68
N ASN A 151 14.23 11.08 1.92
CA ASN A 151 14.89 11.99 2.87
C ASN A 151 15.11 13.37 2.23
N ASP A 152 16.36 13.81 2.10
CA ASP A 152 16.72 15.10 1.50
C ASP A 152 16.81 15.05 -0.03
N LEU A 153 16.94 13.86 -0.61
CA LEU A 153 16.94 13.66 -2.06
C LEU A 153 15.52 13.81 -2.58
N HIS A 154 15.31 14.68 -3.56
CA HIS A 154 14.00 14.89 -4.16
C HIS A 154 14.09 15.09 -5.66
N LYS A 155 13.00 14.75 -6.34
CA LYS A 155 12.79 15.01 -7.75
C LYS A 155 11.31 15.33 -7.98
N ASP A 156 11.06 16.53 -8.48
CA ASP A 156 9.74 16.98 -8.90
C ASP A 156 9.68 17.08 -10.43
N GLY A 157 8.50 16.84 -10.98
CA GLY A 157 8.24 16.84 -12.41
C GLY A 157 9.06 15.78 -13.16
N PHE A 158 9.22 16.00 -14.47
CA PHE A 158 9.74 14.95 -15.35
C PHE A 158 11.23 14.69 -15.11
N GLY A 159 11.59 13.41 -14.99
CA GLY A 159 12.97 12.95 -15.00
C GLY A 159 13.20 11.73 -14.11
N SER A 160 14.46 11.49 -13.77
CA SER A 160 14.86 10.40 -12.91
C SER A 160 15.85 10.87 -11.85
N ILE A 161 15.91 10.13 -10.74
CA ILE A 161 16.91 10.29 -9.69
C ILE A 161 17.44 8.91 -9.30
N LEU A 162 18.75 8.82 -9.15
CA LEU A 162 19.47 7.60 -8.85
C LEU A 162 20.47 7.89 -7.72
N SER A 163 20.60 6.98 -6.77
CA SER A 163 21.68 6.99 -5.81
C SER A 163 23.00 6.54 -6.45
N SER A 164 24.11 6.89 -5.83
CA SER A 164 25.43 6.37 -6.17
C SER A 164 25.52 4.87 -5.83
N GLY A 165 25.24 4.03 -6.83
CA GLY A 165 25.32 2.58 -6.72
C GLY A 165 24.07 1.91 -6.14
N GLN A 166 23.95 0.61 -6.41
CA GLN A 166 22.84 -0.21 -5.93
C GLN A 166 23.26 -0.96 -4.66
N LYS A 167 22.54 -0.74 -3.57
CA LYS A 167 22.73 -1.43 -2.29
C LYS A 167 21.79 -2.63 -2.19
N GLN A 168 21.96 -3.46 -1.16
CA GLN A 168 21.07 -4.57 -0.87
C GLN A 168 19.63 -4.11 -0.67
N ASN A 169 19.45 -3.04 0.11
CA ASN A 169 18.17 -2.39 0.30
C ASN A 169 17.99 -1.34 -0.80
N HIS A 170 17.08 -1.61 -1.74
CA HIS A 170 16.94 -0.78 -2.94
C HIS A 170 15.48 -0.39 -3.19
N PHE A 171 15.23 0.91 -3.32
CA PHE A 171 13.96 1.45 -3.75
C PHE A 171 13.93 1.61 -5.27
N SER A 172 12.98 0.97 -5.93
CA SER A 172 12.65 1.17 -7.34
C SER A 172 11.28 1.83 -7.45
N ILE A 173 11.24 3.07 -7.92
CA ILE A 173 10.03 3.91 -7.86
C ILE A 173 9.64 4.37 -9.26
N ASN A 174 8.38 4.18 -9.62
CA ASN A 174 7.76 4.87 -10.75
C ASN A 174 6.62 5.74 -10.24
N CYS A 175 6.75 7.05 -10.41
CA CYS A 175 5.74 8.01 -10.02
C CYS A 175 5.21 8.73 -11.26
N GLY A 176 3.93 8.56 -11.56
CA GLY A 176 3.24 9.24 -12.65
C GLY A 176 3.03 10.72 -12.32
N MET A 177 1.86 11.04 -11.77
CA MET A 177 1.42 12.38 -11.37
C MET A 177 1.27 12.55 -9.84
N GLY A 178 1.31 11.45 -9.09
CA GLY A 178 1.15 11.44 -7.63
C GLY A 178 2.39 11.86 -6.86
N SER A 179 2.48 11.42 -5.60
CA SER A 179 3.65 11.64 -4.76
C SER A 179 4.11 10.38 -4.05
N VAL A 180 5.42 10.13 -4.06
CA VAL A 180 6.05 9.09 -3.24
C VAL A 180 7.01 9.75 -2.27
N LYS A 181 6.72 9.67 -0.96
CA LYS A 181 7.59 10.15 0.11
C LYS A 181 8.12 8.96 0.90
N ILE A 182 9.43 8.92 1.07
CA ILE A 182 10.13 7.95 1.90
C ILE A 182 10.99 8.74 2.89
N LYS A 183 10.83 8.41 4.17
CA LYS A 183 11.64 8.97 5.25
C LYS A 183 12.20 7.84 6.10
N MET A 184 13.52 7.83 6.26
CA MET A 184 14.23 6.96 7.18
C MET A 184 14.31 7.63 8.55
N ARG A 185 14.22 6.87 9.64
CA ARG A 185 14.33 7.36 11.02
C ARG A 185 15.10 6.40 11.91
#